data_AF-A0A9D3NRD8-F1
#
_entry.id   AF-A0A9D3NRD8-F1
#
_cell.length_a   1.000
_cell.length_b   1.000
_cell.length_c   1.000
_cell.angle_alpha   90.00
_cell.angle_beta   90.00
_cell.angle_gamma   90.00
#
_symmetry.space_group_name_H-M   'P 1'
#
loop_
_entity.id
_entity.type
_entity.pdbx_description
1 polymer ?
#
loop_
_entity_poly.entity_id
_entity_poly.type
_entity_poly.pdbx_seq_one_letter_code
_entity_poly.pdbx_strand_id
1 'polypeptide(L)'
;MLRHCIRHLLLQDGFRVDEVSPVSSPGCDSDDHALLFSWELYHYHLSDISDLWFELYTWEHICELTLHDYNQNLVTETLHDNNNQPAVLCEAQIRADSSTLLGEQIEVIKVYLERGRQEQNKEQQSLTMLTDEVSHIQEVRYCLKTLREQMAARHNNNNKSPVNGIRVHISSSKFPDSNTSMNTSVPESQEQECVRLREMTKHLSAQLQEAERRHQEDREALQEENTEILRRLEEQNHLLQQVQDQAEEQSHRTEELQKLLENLKLENNSLHDKITAGEAELQELQALKDGEDVKRCKQLEKEQEVLKEKIHHLDDMLKSQQRKVRHMIEQLQNSRVMMEERERLIGDLEEKVAFLEAENREMRDQMEFCLGDEAQSSHQSEAKIVYSKPLTPTSPGNKSLPFIKVIEIKT
;
A
#
# COMPACT_ATOMS: atom_id res chain seq x y z
N MET A 1 -19.10 47.51 24.67
CA MET A 1 -18.16 46.37 24.60
C MET A 1 -18.02 45.79 23.20
N LEU A 2 -19.09 45.58 22.41
CA LEU A 2 -18.97 45.06 21.02
C LEU A 2 -18.11 45.91 20.06
N ARG A 3 -18.18 47.25 20.14
CA ARG A 3 -17.31 48.14 19.35
C ARG A 3 -15.81 47.96 19.64
N HIS A 4 -15.47 47.47 20.84
CA HIS A 4 -14.09 47.21 21.23
C HIS A 4 -13.64 45.81 20.77
N CYS A 5 -14.53 44.82 20.80
CA CYS A 5 -14.25 43.47 20.29
C CYS A 5 -14.08 43.44 18.76
N ILE A 6 -14.88 44.19 18.00
CA ILE A 6 -14.76 44.25 16.53
C ILE A 6 -13.47 44.93 16.10
N ARG A 7 -13.03 45.97 16.83
CA ARG A 7 -11.76 46.65 16.58
C ARG A 7 -10.56 45.74 16.89
N HIS A 8 -10.68 44.84 17.86
CA HIS A 8 -9.62 43.88 18.22
C HIS A 8 -9.49 42.72 17.22
N LEU A 9 -10.59 42.26 16.63
CA LEU A 9 -10.60 41.22 15.60
C LEU A 9 -10.00 41.71 14.27
N LEU A 10 -10.29 42.96 13.86
CA LEU A 10 -9.75 43.53 12.62
C LEU A 10 -8.24 43.84 12.67
N LEU A 11 -7.65 44.00 13.86
CA LEU A 11 -6.21 44.20 14.04
C LEU A 11 -5.42 42.89 14.09
N GLN A 12 -6.09 41.75 14.28
CA GLN A 12 -5.44 40.44 14.45
C GLN A 12 -5.24 39.69 13.11
N ASP A 13 -5.94 40.10 12.05
CA ASP A 13 -5.88 39.50 10.70
C ASP A 13 -5.12 40.35 9.65
N GLY A 14 -4.28 41.31 10.09
CA GLY A 14 -3.31 41.96 9.19
C GLY A 14 -3.88 42.79 8.03
N PHE A 15 -5.14 43.22 8.10
CA PHE A 15 -5.72 44.13 7.11
C PHE A 15 -5.29 45.58 7.40
N ARG A 16 -4.38 46.08 6.58
CA ARG A 16 -3.95 47.47 6.56
C ARG A 16 -5.09 48.34 6.00
N VAL A 17 -5.83 49.01 6.89
CA VAL A 17 -6.70 50.12 6.50
C VAL A 17 -5.80 51.33 6.36
N ASP A 18 -5.37 51.64 5.14
CA ASP A 18 -4.64 52.88 4.87
C ASP A 18 -5.55 54.07 5.22
N GLU A 19 -5.09 54.88 6.17
CA GLU A 19 -5.65 56.17 6.55
C GLU A 19 -5.68 57.10 5.33
N VAL A 20 -6.87 57.31 4.76
CA VAL A 20 -7.10 58.46 3.90
C VAL A 20 -7.20 59.70 4.80
N SER A 21 -6.11 60.46 4.85
CA SER A 21 -6.06 61.78 5.49
C SER A 21 -6.95 62.79 4.75
N PRO A 22 -7.56 63.76 5.45
CA PRO A 22 -8.52 64.69 4.88
C PRO A 22 -7.81 65.87 4.21
N VAL A 23 -8.10 66.13 2.94
CA VAL A 23 -7.78 67.39 2.28
C VAL A 23 -8.91 68.38 2.50
N SER A 24 -8.53 69.59 2.92
CA SER A 24 -9.41 70.67 3.34
C SER A 24 -10.01 71.47 2.17
N SER A 25 -11.34 71.67 2.23
CA SER A 25 -12.11 72.88 1.87
C SER A 25 -12.35 73.26 0.38
N PRO A 26 -13.37 74.11 0.06
CA PRO A 26 -14.68 74.30 0.71
C PRO A 26 -15.87 74.35 -0.30
N GLY A 27 -17.09 74.12 0.20
CA GLY A 27 -18.29 74.79 -0.34
C GLY A 27 -19.43 73.89 -0.80
N CYS A 28 -20.62 74.26 -0.32
CA CYS A 28 -21.98 73.92 -0.76
C CYS A 28 -22.71 72.83 0.04
N ASP A 29 -23.67 73.34 0.81
CA ASP A 29 -24.75 72.70 1.55
C ASP A 29 -25.33 71.43 0.89
N SER A 30 -25.32 70.30 1.61
CA SER A 30 -26.28 69.19 1.48
C SER A 30 -26.04 68.12 2.57
N ASP A 31 -26.16 68.49 3.84
CA ASP A 31 -25.96 67.55 4.97
C ASP A 31 -27.22 66.72 5.33
N ASP A 32 -28.39 67.01 4.75
CA ASP A 32 -29.63 66.31 5.11
C ASP A 32 -29.88 65.02 4.30
N HIS A 33 -29.25 64.85 3.13
CA HIS A 33 -29.43 63.66 2.29
C HIS A 33 -28.48 62.49 2.63
N ALA A 34 -27.33 62.77 3.23
CA ALA A 34 -26.36 61.73 3.61
C ALA A 34 -26.78 60.95 4.86
N LEU A 35 -27.50 61.60 5.79
CA LEU A 35 -28.00 60.96 7.01
C LEU A 35 -29.18 60.01 6.74
N LEU A 36 -30.02 60.30 5.75
CA LEU A 36 -31.13 59.43 5.33
C LEU A 36 -30.63 58.14 4.65
N PHE A 37 -29.62 58.24 3.77
CA PHE A 37 -29.00 57.04 3.17
C PHE A 37 -28.22 56.20 4.18
N SER A 38 -27.60 56.82 5.19
CA SER A 38 -26.91 56.08 6.25
C SER A 38 -27.87 55.40 7.22
N TRP A 39 -29.09 55.90 7.41
CA TRP A 39 -30.10 55.30 8.30
C TRP A 39 -30.86 54.16 7.63
N GLU A 40 -31.23 54.30 6.34
CA GLU A 40 -31.87 53.23 5.58
C GLU A 40 -30.95 52.03 5.37
N LEU A 41 -29.64 52.26 5.12
CA LEU A 41 -28.67 51.17 5.01
C LEU A 41 -28.39 50.48 6.36
N TYR A 42 -28.49 51.23 7.48
CA TYR A 42 -28.38 50.66 8.83
C TYR A 42 -29.61 49.81 9.19
N HIS A 43 -30.80 50.20 8.74
CA HIS A 43 -32.03 49.44 9.00
C HIS A 43 -32.13 48.17 8.16
N TYR A 44 -31.64 48.21 6.92
CA TYR A 44 -31.54 47.02 6.06
C TYR A 44 -30.54 46.00 6.63
N HIS A 45 -29.37 46.47 7.08
CA HIS A 45 -28.39 45.58 7.72
C HIS A 45 -28.81 45.05 9.09
N LEU A 46 -29.60 45.78 9.88
CA LEU A 46 -30.09 45.26 11.17
C LEU A 46 -31.14 44.16 11.02
N SER A 47 -32.01 44.23 10.01
CA SER A 47 -32.98 43.16 9.72
C SER A 47 -32.27 41.90 9.24
N ASP A 48 -31.31 42.01 8.31
CA ASP A 48 -30.52 40.87 7.83
C ASP A 48 -29.66 40.24 8.95
N ILE A 49 -29.14 41.04 9.88
CA ILE A 49 -28.42 40.53 11.05
C ILE A 49 -29.38 39.85 12.03
N SER A 50 -30.61 40.33 12.21
CA SER A 50 -31.60 39.69 13.09
C SER A 50 -32.08 38.35 12.52
N ASP A 51 -32.24 38.24 11.20
CA ASP A 51 -32.64 37.01 10.52
C ASP A 51 -31.50 35.98 10.54
N LEU A 52 -30.25 36.42 10.34
CA LEU A 52 -29.07 35.56 10.52
C LEU A 52 -28.88 35.12 11.97
N TRP A 53 -29.22 35.97 12.95
CA TRP A 53 -29.15 35.61 14.37
C TRP A 53 -30.25 34.64 14.77
N PHE A 54 -31.45 34.76 14.19
CA PHE A 54 -32.54 33.82 14.39
C PHE A 54 -32.24 32.47 13.72
N GLU A 55 -31.62 32.44 12.54
CA GLU A 55 -31.14 31.21 11.90
C GLU A 55 -30.00 30.56 12.71
N LEU A 56 -29.02 31.31 13.20
CA LEU A 56 -27.94 30.76 14.05
C LEU A 56 -28.47 30.21 15.39
N TYR A 57 -29.38 30.93 16.05
CA TYR A 57 -29.93 30.51 17.34
C TYR A 57 -30.86 29.29 17.19
N THR A 58 -31.60 29.19 16.09
CA THR A 58 -32.39 27.99 15.79
C THR A 58 -31.52 26.81 15.35
N TRP A 59 -30.42 27.04 14.63
CA TRP A 59 -29.48 25.98 14.25
C TRP A 59 -28.71 25.42 15.45
N GLU A 60 -28.26 26.27 16.37
CA GLU A 60 -27.60 25.87 17.62
C GLU A 60 -28.54 25.03 18.49
N HIS A 61 -29.81 25.43 18.61
CA HIS A 61 -30.81 24.68 19.39
C HIS A 61 -31.24 23.36 18.72
N ILE A 62 -31.32 23.32 17.39
CA ILE A 62 -31.59 22.08 16.64
C ILE A 62 -30.41 21.12 16.76
N CYS A 63 -29.17 21.62 16.75
CA CYS A 63 -28.00 20.78 16.99
C CYS A 63 -27.89 20.27 18.42
N GLU A 64 -28.21 21.08 19.42
CA GLU A 64 -28.29 20.60 20.80
C GLU A 64 -29.35 19.51 20.98
N LEU A 65 -30.52 19.65 20.35
CA LEU A 65 -31.58 18.63 20.38
C LEU A 65 -31.17 17.34 19.65
N THR A 66 -30.49 17.46 18.51
CA THR A 66 -30.03 16.29 17.72
C THR A 66 -28.86 15.57 18.43
N LEU A 67 -27.98 16.32 19.11
CA LEU A 67 -26.91 15.75 19.93
C LEU A 67 -27.45 15.11 21.22
N HIS A 68 -28.53 15.66 21.80
CA HIS A 68 -29.21 15.08 22.96
C HIS A 68 -29.95 13.79 22.60
N ASP A 69 -30.62 13.72 21.44
CA ASP A 69 -31.28 12.50 20.93
C ASP A 69 -30.28 11.42 20.50
N TYR A 70 -29.12 11.81 19.95
CA TYR A 70 -28.04 10.87 19.64
C TYR A 70 -27.44 10.27 20.92
N ASN A 71 -27.23 11.08 21.96
CA ASN A 71 -26.72 10.60 23.25
C ASN A 71 -27.76 9.79 24.06
N GLN A 72 -29.05 10.12 24.00
CA GLN A 72 -30.09 9.30 24.64
C GLN A 72 -30.24 7.93 23.98
N ASN A 73 -30.20 7.85 22.64
CA ASN A 73 -30.26 6.57 21.95
C ASN A 73 -29.03 5.68 22.21
N LEU A 74 -27.83 6.28 22.36
CA LEU A 74 -26.62 5.57 22.77
C LEU A 74 -26.72 5.01 24.20
N VAL A 75 -27.43 5.71 25.11
CA VAL A 75 -27.61 5.29 26.50
C VAL A 75 -28.72 4.23 26.62
N THR A 76 -29.80 4.31 25.84
CA THR A 76 -30.88 3.31 25.87
C THR A 76 -30.49 1.98 25.24
N GLU A 77 -29.56 1.97 24.27
CA GLU A 77 -29.04 0.73 23.68
C GLU A 77 -28.08 -0.02 24.62
N THR A 78 -27.58 0.64 25.68
CA THR A 78 -26.68 0.03 26.68
C THR A 78 -27.37 -0.57 27.91
N LEU A 79 -28.71 -0.50 28.03
CA LEU A 79 -29.44 -0.92 29.23
C LEU A 79 -30.32 -2.16 29.09
N HIS A 80 -30.28 -2.88 27.94
CA HIS A 80 -31.12 -4.07 27.75
C HIS A 80 -30.43 -5.42 27.59
N ASP A 81 -29.14 -5.54 27.91
CA ASP A 81 -28.53 -6.86 28.07
C ASP A 81 -27.57 -6.88 29.27
N ASN A 82 -28.12 -7.27 30.42
CA ASN A 82 -27.34 -7.75 31.55
C ASN A 82 -28.05 -8.97 32.16
N ASN A 83 -27.67 -10.16 31.69
CA ASN A 83 -27.60 -11.34 32.55
C ASN A 83 -26.56 -12.35 32.04
N ASN A 84 -25.48 -12.45 32.83
CA ASN A 84 -24.55 -13.56 33.05
C ASN A 84 -23.36 -13.86 32.08
N GLN A 85 -22.17 -13.55 32.62
CA GLN A 85 -20.83 -14.17 32.50
C GLN A 85 -19.90 -13.79 31.33
N PRO A 86 -18.57 -13.83 31.55
CA PRO A 86 -17.78 -13.05 32.50
C PRO A 86 -16.82 -12.09 31.76
N ALA A 87 -16.22 -11.17 32.51
CA ALA A 87 -15.30 -10.14 32.04
C ALA A 87 -14.30 -10.60 30.97
N VAL A 88 -14.41 -10.03 29.77
CA VAL A 88 -13.30 -9.90 28.82
C VAL A 88 -13.13 -8.41 28.56
N LEU A 89 -11.95 -7.93 28.91
CA LEU A 89 -11.43 -6.60 28.69
C LEU A 89 -11.44 -6.34 27.17
N CYS A 90 -12.44 -5.64 26.64
CA CYS A 90 -12.42 -5.15 25.27
C CYS A 90 -11.55 -3.89 25.22
N GLU A 91 -10.28 -4.11 24.90
CA GLU A 91 -9.38 -3.10 24.38
C GLU A 91 -10.01 -2.40 23.16
N ALA A 92 -9.70 -1.13 23.05
CA ALA A 92 -10.19 -0.21 22.03
C ALA A 92 -10.16 -0.82 20.61
N GLN A 93 -11.31 -0.80 19.94
CA GLN A 93 -11.43 -0.99 18.50
C GLN A 93 -10.78 0.20 17.78
N ILE A 94 -9.45 0.22 17.74
CA ILE A 94 -8.72 0.93 16.71
C ILE A 94 -9.04 0.20 15.41
N ARG A 95 -9.84 0.86 14.56
CA ARG A 95 -10.08 0.58 13.13
C ARG A 95 -9.15 -0.51 12.56
N ALA A 96 -9.66 -1.74 12.47
CA ALA A 96 -8.93 -2.89 11.95
C ALA A 96 -8.32 -2.62 10.57
N ASP A 97 -9.03 -1.90 9.69
CA ASP A 97 -8.57 -1.59 8.33
C ASP A 97 -7.31 -0.70 8.27
N SER A 98 -7.12 0.19 9.25
CA SER A 98 -5.89 1.00 9.32
C SER A 98 -4.71 0.19 9.86
N SER A 99 -4.96 -0.82 10.70
CA SER A 99 -3.93 -1.74 11.18
C SER A 99 -3.48 -2.71 10.08
N THR A 100 -4.41 -3.22 9.27
CA THR A 100 -4.11 -4.10 8.13
C THR A 100 -3.35 -3.35 7.03
N LEU A 101 -3.78 -2.15 6.66
CA LEU A 101 -3.10 -1.31 5.65
C LEU A 101 -1.71 -0.87 6.12
N LEU A 102 -1.57 -0.49 7.40
CA LEU A 102 -0.27 -0.19 7.98
C LEU A 102 0.63 -1.44 8.02
N GLY A 103 0.06 -2.60 8.32
CA GLY A 103 0.74 -3.90 8.27
C GLY A 103 1.24 -4.24 6.87
N GLU A 104 0.41 -4.05 5.84
CA GLU A 104 0.79 -4.24 4.43
C GLU A 104 1.88 -3.25 3.99
N GLN A 105 1.79 -1.98 4.39
CA GLN A 105 2.86 -1.01 4.13
C GLN A 105 4.17 -1.39 4.84
N ILE A 106 4.10 -1.89 6.08
CA ILE A 106 5.27 -2.38 6.82
C ILE A 106 5.87 -3.62 6.13
N GLU A 107 5.04 -4.54 5.64
CA GLU A 107 5.46 -5.73 4.89
C GLU A 107 6.19 -5.34 3.59
N VAL A 108 5.63 -4.39 2.84
CA VAL A 108 6.26 -3.86 1.61
C VAL A 108 7.60 -3.20 1.94
N ILE A 109 7.67 -2.35 2.95
CA ILE A 109 8.93 -1.71 3.38
C ILE A 109 9.95 -2.78 3.80
N LYS A 110 9.51 -3.83 4.52
CA LYS A 110 10.36 -4.94 4.94
C LYS A 110 10.92 -5.71 3.76
N VAL A 111 10.10 -6.01 2.74
CA VAL A 111 10.54 -6.68 1.50
C VAL A 111 11.54 -5.81 0.73
N TYR A 112 11.32 -4.50 0.63
CA TYR A 112 12.26 -3.58 0.00
C TYR A 112 13.60 -3.50 0.74
N LEU A 113 13.57 -3.44 2.08
CA LEU A 113 14.79 -3.44 2.89
C LEU A 113 15.54 -4.78 2.83
N GLU A 114 14.82 -5.90 2.77
CA GLU A 114 15.43 -7.23 2.64
C GLU A 114 16.03 -7.44 1.24
N ARG A 115 15.35 -6.97 0.19
CA ARG A 115 15.89 -6.94 -1.18
C ARG A 115 17.16 -6.10 -1.27
N GLY A 116 17.16 -4.91 -0.65
CA GLY A 116 18.36 -4.06 -0.56
C GLY A 116 19.51 -4.75 0.18
N ARG A 117 19.22 -5.47 1.27
CA ARG A 117 20.23 -6.23 2.02
C ARG A 117 20.78 -7.43 1.24
N GLN A 118 19.93 -8.10 0.46
CA GLN A 118 20.35 -9.17 -0.45
C GLN A 118 21.23 -8.65 -1.59
N GLU A 119 20.86 -7.53 -2.20
CA GLU A 119 21.66 -6.88 -3.25
C GLU A 119 23.05 -6.52 -2.70
N GLN A 120 23.10 -5.90 -1.51
CA GLN A 120 24.35 -5.55 -0.84
C GLN A 120 25.20 -6.79 -0.49
N ASN A 121 24.58 -7.88 -0.06
CA ASN A 121 25.28 -9.15 0.18
C ASN A 121 25.83 -9.76 -1.12
N LYS A 122 25.09 -9.67 -2.24
CA LYS A 122 25.58 -10.13 -3.57
C LYS A 122 26.75 -9.27 -4.05
N GLU A 123 26.67 -7.95 -3.89
CA GLU A 123 27.77 -7.03 -4.19
C GLU A 123 28.99 -7.35 -3.33
N GLN A 124 28.81 -7.57 -2.03
CA GLN A 124 29.91 -7.95 -1.13
C GLN A 124 30.54 -9.28 -1.53
N GLN A 125 29.73 -10.28 -1.91
CA GLN A 125 30.21 -11.57 -2.40
C GLN A 125 30.96 -11.43 -3.73
N SER A 126 30.46 -10.58 -4.64
CA SER A 126 31.13 -10.28 -5.90
C SER A 126 32.48 -9.59 -5.66
N LEU A 127 32.55 -8.64 -4.71
CA LEU A 127 33.80 -7.99 -4.30
C LEU A 127 34.80 -8.97 -3.68
N THR A 128 34.34 -9.93 -2.87
CA THR A 128 35.24 -10.97 -2.32
C THR A 128 35.79 -11.86 -3.43
N MET A 129 34.95 -12.31 -4.37
CA MET A 129 35.40 -13.13 -5.51
C MET A 129 36.44 -12.38 -6.37
N LEU A 130 36.18 -11.11 -6.65
CA LEU A 130 37.12 -10.28 -7.40
C LEU A 130 38.44 -10.08 -6.65
N THR A 131 38.40 -9.95 -5.33
CA THR A 131 39.60 -9.84 -4.48
C THR A 131 40.42 -11.14 -4.50
N ASP A 132 39.76 -12.29 -4.47
CA ASP A 132 40.40 -13.60 -4.56
C ASP A 132 41.02 -13.82 -5.95
N GLU A 133 40.31 -13.44 -7.03
CA GLU A 133 40.83 -13.49 -8.39
C GLU A 133 42.07 -12.60 -8.56
N VAL A 134 42.04 -11.37 -8.02
CA VAL A 134 43.20 -10.47 -8.03
C VAL A 134 44.38 -11.09 -7.27
N SER A 135 44.12 -11.77 -6.15
CA SER A 135 45.16 -12.48 -5.39
C SER A 135 45.77 -13.64 -6.20
N HIS A 136 44.94 -14.45 -6.86
CA HIS A 136 45.43 -15.51 -7.75
C HIS A 136 46.25 -14.95 -8.92
N ILE A 137 45.83 -13.85 -9.53
CA ILE A 137 46.59 -13.17 -10.60
C ILE A 137 47.95 -12.70 -10.08
N GLN A 138 48.01 -12.17 -8.85
CA GLN A 138 49.27 -11.76 -8.23
C GLN A 138 50.20 -12.95 -7.97
N GLU A 139 49.66 -14.08 -7.49
CA GLU A 139 50.43 -15.31 -7.28
C GLU A 139 50.98 -15.85 -8.60
N VAL A 140 50.15 -15.97 -9.64
CA VAL A 140 50.58 -16.41 -10.98
C VAL A 140 51.65 -15.48 -11.53
N ARG A 141 51.48 -14.16 -11.38
CA ARG A 141 52.47 -13.18 -11.79
C ARG A 141 53.79 -13.37 -11.05
N TYR A 142 53.75 -13.64 -9.74
CA TYR A 142 54.94 -13.89 -8.94
C TYR A 142 55.65 -15.19 -9.37
N CYS A 143 54.90 -16.27 -9.58
CA CYS A 143 55.42 -17.54 -10.08
C CYS A 143 56.08 -17.38 -11.46
N LEU A 144 55.43 -16.68 -12.39
CA LEU A 144 55.97 -16.41 -13.72
C LEU A 144 57.22 -15.52 -13.68
N LYS A 145 57.26 -14.53 -12.79
CA LYS A 145 58.45 -13.70 -12.57
C LYS A 145 59.62 -14.56 -12.09
N THR A 146 59.38 -15.41 -11.09
CA THR A 146 60.39 -16.33 -10.55
C THR A 146 60.86 -17.31 -11.62
N LEU A 147 59.96 -17.85 -12.42
CA LEU A 147 60.30 -18.75 -13.52
C LEU A 147 61.17 -18.06 -14.58
N ARG A 148 60.85 -16.81 -14.94
CA ARG A 148 61.70 -16.02 -15.87
C ARG A 148 63.10 -15.78 -15.31
N GLU A 149 63.22 -15.47 -14.01
CA GLU A 149 64.50 -15.32 -13.33
C GLU A 149 65.30 -16.64 -13.32
N GLN A 150 64.64 -17.77 -13.05
CA GLN A 150 65.26 -19.10 -13.12
C GLN A 150 65.70 -19.46 -14.54
N MET A 151 64.90 -19.14 -15.56
CA MET A 151 65.28 -19.35 -16.96
C MET A 151 66.45 -18.47 -17.37
N ALA A 152 66.50 -17.20 -16.95
CA ALA A 152 67.64 -16.30 -17.19
C ALA A 152 68.91 -16.80 -16.49
N ALA A 153 68.80 -17.32 -15.27
CA ALA A 153 69.91 -17.91 -14.54
C ALA A 153 70.43 -19.20 -15.21
N ARG A 154 69.54 -20.04 -15.75
CA ARG A 154 69.92 -21.23 -16.53
C ARG A 154 70.54 -20.88 -17.88
N HIS A 155 70.01 -19.87 -18.56
CA HIS A 155 70.54 -19.43 -19.84
C HIS A 155 71.97 -18.86 -19.70
N ASN A 156 72.27 -18.13 -18.63
CA ASN A 156 73.63 -17.64 -18.37
C ASN A 156 74.64 -18.76 -18.00
N ASN A 157 74.17 -19.96 -17.66
CA ASN A 157 75.01 -21.10 -17.28
C ASN A 157 75.27 -22.10 -18.42
N ASN A 158 74.74 -21.88 -19.64
CA ASN A 158 74.77 -22.85 -20.73
C ASN A 158 76.07 -22.92 -21.57
N ASN A 159 77.22 -22.47 -21.03
CA ASN A 159 78.52 -22.69 -21.68
C ASN A 159 79.21 -24.00 -21.31
N LYS A 160 78.57 -24.91 -20.56
CA LYS A 160 79.11 -26.25 -20.25
C LYS A 160 78.00 -27.30 -20.19
N SER A 161 77.79 -28.04 -21.27
CA SER A 161 76.97 -29.26 -21.24
C SER A 161 77.82 -30.48 -20.85
N PRO A 162 77.25 -31.48 -20.17
CA PRO A 162 77.72 -32.85 -20.25
C PRO A 162 76.70 -33.66 -21.06
N VAL A 163 77.03 -33.96 -22.32
CA VAL A 163 76.30 -34.92 -23.16
C VAL A 163 76.93 -36.29 -22.93
N ASN A 164 76.27 -37.14 -22.13
CA ASN A 164 76.49 -38.59 -22.14
C ASN A 164 75.43 -39.24 -23.03
N GLY A 165 75.76 -39.41 -24.31
CA GLY A 165 75.04 -40.27 -25.24
C GLY A 165 75.88 -41.52 -25.51
N ILE A 166 75.39 -42.68 -25.10
CA ILE A 166 76.03 -43.99 -25.26
C ILE A 166 76.14 -44.33 -26.76
N ARG A 167 77.36 -44.53 -27.23
CA ARG A 167 77.71 -44.91 -28.61
C ARG A 167 77.92 -46.41 -28.68
N VAL A 168 77.00 -47.13 -29.29
CA VAL A 168 77.13 -48.58 -29.56
C VAL A 168 78.03 -48.78 -30.77
N HIS A 169 79.25 -49.30 -30.56
CA HIS A 169 80.17 -49.68 -31.62
C HIS A 169 79.95 -51.14 -32.02
N ILE A 170 79.32 -51.36 -33.18
CA ILE A 170 79.31 -52.66 -33.87
C ILE A 170 80.68 -52.83 -34.54
N SER A 171 81.50 -53.74 -34.02
CA SER A 171 82.80 -54.07 -34.62
C SER A 171 82.62 -55.18 -35.65
N SER A 172 82.68 -54.76 -36.92
CA SER A 172 82.69 -55.62 -38.09
C SER A 172 84.03 -56.38 -38.18
N SER A 173 83.91 -57.71 -38.23
CA SER A 173 84.96 -58.69 -38.51
C SER A 173 85.70 -58.36 -39.82
N LYS A 174 87.03 -58.28 -39.74
CA LYS A 174 87.95 -58.36 -40.90
C LYS A 174 88.94 -59.48 -40.65
N PHE A 175 88.78 -60.58 -41.38
CA PHE A 175 89.87 -61.49 -41.71
C PHE A 175 90.65 -60.91 -42.91
N PRO A 176 91.96 -61.16 -43.00
CA PRO A 176 92.58 -61.34 -44.30
C PRO A 176 93.12 -62.76 -44.45
N ASP A 177 92.69 -63.33 -45.56
CA ASP A 177 93.21 -64.50 -46.23
C ASP A 177 94.70 -64.35 -46.62
N SER A 178 95.43 -65.45 -46.40
CA SER A 178 96.30 -66.11 -47.39
C SER A 178 97.50 -65.36 -47.98
N ASN A 179 98.70 -65.83 -47.59
CA ASN A 179 99.61 -66.65 -48.42
C ASN A 179 101.10 -66.26 -48.45
N THR A 180 101.91 -67.30 -48.18
CA THR A 180 103.24 -67.61 -48.76
C THR A 180 104.45 -66.79 -48.33
N SER A 181 105.34 -67.44 -47.57
CA SER A 181 106.70 -67.72 -48.07
C SER A 181 107.41 -68.73 -47.17
N MET A 182 107.63 -69.92 -47.71
CA MET A 182 108.67 -70.83 -47.24
C MET A 182 110.03 -70.14 -47.29
N ASN A 183 110.86 -70.41 -46.29
CA ASN A 183 112.26 -70.86 -46.42
C ASN A 183 113.05 -70.45 -45.18
N THR A 184 113.12 -71.33 -44.18
CA THR A 184 114.40 -71.58 -43.52
C THR A 184 114.41 -73.04 -43.06
N SER A 185 115.05 -73.86 -43.89
CA SER A 185 115.43 -75.22 -43.58
C SER A 185 116.36 -75.25 -42.37
N VAL A 186 115.80 -75.61 -41.23
CA VAL A 186 116.51 -76.16 -40.07
C VAL A 186 115.70 -77.40 -39.70
N PRO A 187 116.31 -78.56 -39.38
CA PRO A 187 115.54 -79.71 -38.96
C PRO A 187 114.95 -79.39 -37.57
N GLU A 188 113.77 -78.76 -37.54
CA GLU A 188 112.95 -78.77 -36.33
C GLU A 188 112.59 -80.23 -36.08
N SER A 189 113.00 -80.73 -34.92
CA SER A 189 112.60 -82.06 -34.45
C SER A 189 111.08 -82.16 -34.57
N GLN A 190 110.55 -83.29 -35.06
CA GLN A 190 109.11 -83.63 -35.08
C GLN A 190 108.42 -83.34 -33.72
N GLU A 191 109.22 -83.34 -32.66
CA GLU A 191 108.89 -82.95 -31.30
C GLU A 191 108.48 -81.46 -31.15
N GLN A 192 109.11 -80.54 -31.88
CA GLN A 192 108.86 -79.10 -31.81
C GLN A 192 107.54 -78.70 -32.51
N GLU A 193 107.20 -79.37 -33.61
CA GLU A 193 105.89 -79.22 -34.28
C GLU A 193 104.75 -79.85 -33.45
N CYS A 194 104.98 -81.01 -32.83
CA CYS A 194 104.06 -81.61 -31.87
C CYS A 194 103.80 -80.70 -30.65
N VAL A 195 104.83 -80.00 -30.17
CA VAL A 195 104.69 -79.02 -29.08
C VAL A 195 103.83 -77.83 -29.52
N ARG A 196 104.08 -77.26 -30.71
CA ARG A 196 103.24 -76.18 -31.27
C ARG A 196 101.78 -76.59 -31.45
N LEU A 197 101.51 -77.78 -31.97
CA LEU A 197 100.14 -78.31 -32.13
C LEU A 197 99.44 -78.55 -30.79
N ARG A 198 100.18 -79.02 -29.78
CA ARG A 198 99.67 -79.20 -28.42
C ARG A 198 99.35 -77.87 -27.76
N GLU A 199 100.20 -76.87 -27.94
CA GLU A 199 99.99 -75.50 -27.46
C GLU A 199 98.81 -74.83 -28.18
N MET A 200 98.69 -75.00 -29.50
CA MET A 200 97.57 -74.49 -30.29
C MET A 200 96.25 -75.14 -29.89
N THR A 201 96.23 -76.47 -29.69
CA THR A 201 95.04 -77.17 -29.18
C THR A 201 94.64 -76.70 -27.79
N LYS A 202 95.61 -76.50 -26.87
CA LYS A 202 95.35 -75.95 -25.53
C LYS A 202 94.80 -74.53 -25.58
N HIS A 203 95.34 -73.69 -26.47
CA HIS A 203 94.85 -72.32 -26.67
C HIS A 203 93.42 -72.32 -27.22
N LEU A 204 93.13 -73.12 -28.25
CA LEU A 204 91.77 -73.27 -28.80
C LEU A 204 90.78 -73.83 -27.79
N SER A 205 91.17 -74.84 -27.00
CA SER A 205 90.29 -75.40 -25.96
C SER A 205 90.00 -74.38 -24.86
N ALA A 206 91.01 -73.61 -24.44
CA ALA A 206 90.81 -72.53 -23.47
C ALA A 206 89.93 -71.41 -24.05
N GLN A 207 90.10 -71.08 -25.33
CA GLN A 207 89.29 -70.07 -26.01
C GLN A 207 87.82 -70.51 -26.15
N LEU A 208 87.56 -71.78 -26.47
CA LEU A 208 86.20 -72.31 -26.57
C LEU A 208 85.54 -72.38 -25.19
N GLN A 209 86.27 -72.83 -24.17
CA GLN A 209 85.78 -72.84 -22.78
C GLN A 209 85.48 -71.42 -22.27
N GLU A 210 86.31 -70.43 -22.59
CA GLU A 210 86.07 -69.02 -22.24
C GLU A 210 84.86 -68.45 -22.98
N ALA A 211 84.69 -68.78 -24.27
CA ALA A 211 83.51 -68.36 -25.03
C ALA A 211 82.22 -68.98 -24.48
N GLU A 212 82.25 -70.26 -24.13
CA GLU A 212 81.11 -70.97 -23.52
C GLU A 212 80.77 -70.39 -22.14
N ARG A 213 81.79 -70.08 -21.32
CA ARG A 213 81.61 -69.36 -20.04
C ARG A 213 80.92 -68.01 -20.24
N ARG A 214 81.39 -67.19 -21.19
CA ARG A 214 80.78 -65.88 -21.46
C ARG A 214 79.34 -65.99 -21.96
N HIS A 215 79.05 -66.94 -22.85
CA HIS A 215 77.68 -67.17 -23.28
C HIS A 215 76.76 -67.60 -22.14
N GLN A 216 77.27 -68.41 -21.20
CA GLN A 216 76.51 -68.77 -20.01
C GLN A 216 76.25 -67.54 -19.11
N GLU A 217 77.26 -66.70 -18.91
CA GLU A 217 77.14 -65.43 -18.17
C GLU A 217 76.12 -64.48 -18.84
N ASP A 218 76.17 -64.32 -20.16
CA ASP A 218 75.23 -63.49 -20.91
C ASP A 218 73.79 -64.04 -20.81
N ARG A 219 73.62 -65.37 -20.85
CA ARG A 219 72.30 -66.00 -20.67
C ARG A 219 71.74 -65.76 -19.27
N GLU A 220 72.56 -65.88 -18.24
CA GLU A 220 72.17 -65.63 -16.85
C GLU A 220 71.83 -64.14 -16.65
N ALA A 221 72.63 -63.23 -17.18
CA ALA A 221 72.37 -61.80 -17.15
C ALA A 221 71.05 -61.42 -17.85
N LEU A 222 70.79 -62.00 -19.03
CA LEU A 222 69.52 -61.80 -19.74
C LEU A 222 68.33 -62.40 -18.99
N GLN A 223 68.51 -63.55 -18.31
CA GLN A 223 67.45 -64.11 -17.47
C GLN A 223 67.14 -63.20 -16.28
N GLU A 224 68.16 -62.63 -15.63
CA GLU A 224 67.98 -61.68 -14.53
C GLU A 224 67.31 -60.37 -15.00
N GLU A 225 67.69 -59.85 -16.18
CA GLU A 225 67.02 -58.68 -16.75
C GLU A 225 65.55 -59.00 -17.08
N ASN A 226 65.26 -60.17 -17.64
CA ASN A 226 63.89 -60.59 -17.95
C ASN A 226 63.02 -60.72 -16.69
N THR A 227 63.54 -61.33 -15.62
CA THR A 227 62.80 -61.46 -14.35
C THR A 227 62.56 -60.10 -13.71
N GLU A 228 63.52 -59.18 -13.77
CA GLU A 228 63.35 -57.82 -13.26
C GLU A 228 62.32 -57.02 -14.08
N ILE A 229 62.31 -57.16 -15.41
CA ILE A 229 61.28 -56.55 -16.27
C ILE A 229 59.90 -57.11 -15.94
N LEU A 230 59.77 -58.44 -15.77
CA LEU A 230 58.50 -59.07 -15.40
C LEU A 230 58.01 -58.57 -14.04
N ARG A 231 58.89 -58.48 -13.04
CA ARG A 231 58.56 -57.93 -11.71
C ARG A 231 58.04 -56.50 -11.82
N ARG A 232 58.73 -55.63 -12.58
CA ARG A 232 58.29 -54.24 -12.80
C ARG A 232 56.95 -54.17 -13.52
N LEU A 233 56.72 -55.03 -14.51
CA LEU A 233 55.45 -55.08 -15.23
C LEU A 233 54.29 -55.48 -14.30
N GLU A 234 54.52 -56.46 -13.41
CA GLU A 234 53.54 -56.89 -12.43
C GLU A 234 53.22 -55.78 -11.40
N GLU A 235 54.25 -55.05 -10.93
CA GLU A 235 54.07 -53.88 -10.07
C GLU A 235 53.26 -52.77 -10.76
N GLN A 236 53.57 -52.47 -12.02
CA GLN A 236 52.81 -51.48 -12.80
C GLN A 236 51.36 -51.93 -13.05
N ASN A 237 51.13 -53.22 -13.30
CA ASN A 237 49.79 -53.77 -13.43
C ASN A 237 48.99 -53.66 -12.13
N HIS A 238 49.62 -53.95 -10.99
CA HIS A 238 48.96 -53.80 -9.69
C HIS A 238 48.59 -52.34 -9.42
N LEU A 239 49.49 -51.39 -9.72
CA LEU A 239 49.20 -49.97 -9.58
C LEU A 239 48.08 -49.53 -10.53
N LEU A 240 48.09 -50.01 -11.77
CA LEU A 240 47.04 -49.72 -12.75
C LEU A 240 45.68 -50.25 -12.30
N GLN A 241 45.63 -51.48 -11.77
CA GLN A 241 44.40 -52.05 -11.22
C GLN A 241 43.87 -51.21 -10.05
N GLN A 242 44.74 -50.79 -9.13
CA GLN A 242 44.33 -49.95 -8.01
C GLN A 242 43.78 -48.60 -8.46
N VAL A 243 44.40 -47.96 -9.46
CA VAL A 243 43.91 -46.70 -10.03
C VAL A 243 42.59 -46.91 -10.76
N GLN A 244 42.43 -48.04 -11.46
CA GLN A 244 41.18 -48.39 -12.12
C GLN A 244 40.05 -48.59 -11.11
N ASP A 245 40.26 -49.36 -10.05
CA ASP A 245 39.25 -49.59 -9.00
C ASP A 245 38.84 -48.26 -8.33
N GLN A 246 39.81 -47.37 -8.08
CA GLN A 246 39.52 -46.02 -7.56
C GLN A 246 38.72 -45.18 -8.55
N ALA A 247 39.05 -45.24 -9.86
CA ALA A 247 38.32 -44.51 -10.89
C ALA A 247 36.87 -45.02 -11.03
N GLU A 248 36.65 -46.33 -10.95
CA GLU A 248 35.33 -46.96 -10.94
C GLU A 248 34.51 -46.52 -9.72
N GLU A 249 35.11 -46.51 -8.53
CA GLU A 249 34.44 -46.02 -7.32
C GLU A 249 34.04 -44.54 -7.43
N GLN A 250 34.93 -43.68 -7.94
CA GLN A 250 34.62 -42.27 -8.17
C GLN A 250 33.54 -42.09 -9.26
N SER A 251 33.54 -42.94 -10.30
CA SER A 251 32.49 -42.95 -11.32
C SER A 251 31.14 -43.29 -10.72
N HIS A 252 31.06 -44.33 -9.88
CA HIS A 252 29.83 -44.70 -9.19
C HIS A 252 29.31 -43.59 -8.27
N ARG A 253 30.18 -42.97 -7.47
CA ARG A 253 29.79 -41.81 -6.64
C ARG A 253 29.27 -40.65 -7.47
N THR A 254 29.87 -40.40 -8.63
CA THR A 254 29.44 -39.35 -9.55
C THR A 254 28.06 -39.65 -10.13
N GLU A 255 27.80 -40.90 -10.50
CA GLU A 255 26.50 -41.35 -11.02
C GLU A 255 25.39 -41.24 -9.96
N GLU A 256 25.67 -41.60 -8.70
CA GLU A 256 24.72 -41.42 -7.59
C GLU A 256 24.37 -39.94 -7.34
N LEU A 257 25.38 -39.06 -7.38
CA LEU A 257 25.18 -37.61 -7.25
C LEU A 257 24.38 -37.04 -8.42
N GLN A 258 24.64 -37.49 -9.65
CA GLN A 258 23.86 -37.09 -10.83
C GLN A 258 22.40 -37.51 -10.69
N LYS A 259 22.14 -38.75 -10.26
CA LYS A 259 20.78 -39.24 -10.03
C LYS A 259 20.05 -38.43 -8.95
N LEU A 260 20.74 -38.08 -7.85
CA LEU A 260 20.16 -37.23 -6.80
C LEU A 260 19.84 -35.82 -7.33
N LEU A 261 20.75 -35.23 -8.11
CA LEU A 261 20.55 -33.92 -8.73
C LEU A 261 19.35 -33.93 -9.69
N GLU A 262 19.20 -34.98 -10.49
CA GLU A 262 18.06 -35.15 -11.39
C GLU A 262 16.74 -35.25 -10.61
N ASN A 263 16.70 -36.04 -9.54
CA ASN A 263 15.52 -36.15 -8.68
C ASN A 263 15.15 -34.80 -8.05
N LEU A 264 16.13 -34.06 -7.53
CA LEU A 264 15.91 -32.73 -6.97
C LEU A 264 15.43 -31.74 -8.03
N LYS A 265 15.94 -31.83 -9.27
CA LYS A 265 15.49 -30.99 -10.37
C LYS A 265 14.03 -31.28 -10.75
N LEU A 266 13.65 -32.56 -10.77
CA LEU A 266 12.26 -32.96 -11.02
C LEU A 266 11.33 -32.49 -9.90
N GLU A 267 11.75 -32.62 -8.65
CA GLU A 267 10.99 -32.14 -7.49
C GLU A 267 10.86 -30.61 -7.52
N ASN A 268 11.95 -29.90 -7.82
CA ASN A 268 11.94 -28.44 -7.94
C ASN A 268 10.97 -27.97 -9.04
N ASN A 269 11.01 -28.60 -10.22
CA ASN A 269 10.06 -28.32 -11.30
C ASN A 269 8.61 -28.60 -10.84
N SER A 270 8.36 -29.73 -10.19
CA SER A 270 7.03 -30.06 -9.67
C SER A 270 6.53 -29.06 -8.63
N LEU A 271 7.41 -28.58 -7.74
CA LEU A 271 7.09 -27.53 -6.77
C LEU A 271 6.81 -26.21 -7.47
N HIS A 272 7.59 -25.86 -8.49
CA HIS A 272 7.38 -24.66 -9.29
C HIS A 272 6.03 -24.68 -10.03
N ASP A 273 5.65 -25.84 -10.59
CA ASP A 273 4.34 -26.04 -11.22
C ASP A 273 3.20 -25.89 -10.19
N LYS A 274 3.36 -26.44 -8.97
CA LYS A 274 2.38 -26.28 -7.88
C LYS A 274 2.25 -24.83 -7.42
N ILE A 275 3.36 -24.11 -7.32
CA ILE A 275 3.36 -22.68 -6.98
C ILE A 275 2.61 -21.90 -8.06
N THR A 276 2.95 -22.12 -9.33
CA THR A 276 2.30 -21.44 -10.46
C THR A 276 0.81 -21.74 -10.53
N ALA A 277 0.40 -22.99 -10.29
CA ALA A 277 -1.02 -23.36 -10.22
C ALA A 277 -1.74 -22.67 -9.04
N GLY A 278 -1.11 -22.62 -7.87
CA GLY A 278 -1.65 -21.93 -6.70
C GLY A 278 -1.76 -20.41 -6.91
N GLU A 279 -0.77 -19.79 -7.56
CA GLU A 279 -0.81 -18.36 -7.92
C GLU A 279 -1.97 -18.07 -8.89
N ALA A 280 -2.22 -18.94 -9.87
CA ALA A 280 -3.35 -18.80 -10.79
C ALA A 280 -4.71 -18.92 -10.08
N GLU A 281 -4.85 -19.87 -9.15
CA GLU A 281 -6.07 -20.03 -8.35
C GLU A 281 -6.32 -18.81 -7.44
N LEU A 282 -5.27 -18.31 -6.78
CA LEU A 282 -5.37 -17.09 -5.97
C LEU A 282 -5.79 -15.88 -6.81
N GLN A 283 -5.24 -15.75 -8.03
CA GLN A 283 -5.61 -14.67 -8.93
C GLN A 283 -7.08 -14.77 -9.38
N GLU A 284 -7.60 -15.97 -9.62
CA GLU A 284 -9.01 -16.19 -9.96
C GLU A 284 -9.94 -15.83 -8.77
N LEU A 285 -9.61 -16.29 -7.56
CA LEU A 285 -10.36 -15.97 -6.35
C LEU A 285 -10.36 -14.47 -6.07
N GLN A 286 -9.23 -13.79 -6.26
CA GLN A 286 -9.14 -12.35 -6.12
C GLN A 286 -10.02 -11.62 -7.14
N ALA A 287 -9.99 -12.04 -8.42
CA ALA A 287 -10.83 -11.45 -9.45
C ALA A 287 -12.33 -11.64 -9.19
N LEU A 288 -12.73 -12.80 -8.65
CA LEU A 288 -14.12 -13.06 -8.23
C LEU A 288 -14.53 -12.14 -7.07
N LYS A 289 -13.70 -12.05 -6.03
CA LYS A 289 -13.94 -11.19 -4.87
C LYS A 289 -14.03 -9.72 -5.28
N ASP A 290 -13.07 -9.23 -6.06
CA ASP A 290 -13.08 -7.84 -6.56
C ASP A 290 -14.35 -7.57 -7.39
N GLY A 291 -14.80 -8.54 -8.19
CA GLY A 291 -16.05 -8.46 -8.93
C GLY A 291 -17.29 -8.39 -8.04
N GLU A 292 -17.33 -9.15 -6.94
CA GLU A 292 -18.42 -9.11 -5.95
C GLU A 292 -18.42 -7.80 -5.15
N ASP A 293 -17.25 -7.35 -4.70
CA ASP A 293 -17.08 -6.10 -3.96
C ASP A 293 -17.50 -4.89 -4.81
N VAL A 294 -17.13 -4.86 -6.10
CA VAL A 294 -17.58 -3.81 -7.03
C VAL A 294 -19.10 -3.84 -7.22
N LYS A 295 -19.73 -5.02 -7.31
CA LYS A 295 -21.20 -5.12 -7.41
C LYS A 295 -21.87 -4.62 -6.14
N ARG A 296 -21.34 -4.99 -4.97
CA ARG A 296 -21.84 -4.54 -3.67
C ARG A 296 -21.70 -3.04 -3.51
N CYS A 297 -20.56 -2.45 -3.88
CA CYS A 297 -20.34 -1.00 -3.86
C CYS A 297 -21.35 -0.28 -4.75
N LYS A 298 -21.53 -0.74 -6.00
CA LYS A 298 -22.52 -0.16 -6.92
C LYS A 298 -23.95 -0.25 -6.40
N GLN A 299 -24.29 -1.32 -5.69
CA GLN A 299 -25.61 -1.47 -5.08
C GLN A 299 -25.80 -0.48 -3.93
N LEU A 300 -24.81 -0.35 -3.05
CA LEU A 300 -24.83 0.60 -1.94
C LEU A 300 -24.85 2.06 -2.43
N GLU A 301 -24.13 2.40 -3.50
CA GLU A 301 -24.17 3.73 -4.12
C GLU A 301 -25.58 4.08 -4.62
N LYS A 302 -26.27 3.15 -5.29
CA LYS A 302 -27.66 3.34 -5.72
C LYS A 302 -28.61 3.53 -4.54
N GLU A 303 -28.48 2.69 -3.51
CA GLU A 303 -29.30 2.82 -2.29
C GLU A 303 -29.04 4.16 -1.59
N GLN A 304 -27.79 4.61 -1.56
CA GLN A 304 -27.42 5.92 -1.02
C GLN A 304 -28.07 7.07 -1.81
N GLU A 305 -28.11 6.99 -3.14
CA GLU A 305 -28.76 8.00 -3.99
C GLU A 305 -30.27 8.06 -3.74
N VAL A 306 -30.93 6.90 -3.66
CA VAL A 306 -32.37 6.80 -3.31
C VAL A 306 -32.65 7.40 -1.92
N LEU A 307 -31.79 7.12 -0.93
CA LEU A 307 -31.96 7.70 0.41
C LEU A 307 -31.74 9.21 0.41
N LYS A 308 -30.77 9.74 -0.35
CA LYS A 308 -30.57 11.19 -0.51
C LYS A 308 -31.79 11.86 -1.13
N GLU A 309 -32.39 11.25 -2.15
CA GLU A 309 -33.62 11.74 -2.76
C GLU A 309 -34.79 11.73 -1.76
N LYS A 310 -34.94 10.66 -0.97
CA LYS A 310 -35.97 10.58 0.07
C LYS A 310 -35.80 11.65 1.14
N ILE A 311 -34.57 11.92 1.58
CA ILE A 311 -34.27 13.00 2.52
C ILE A 311 -34.64 14.35 1.90
N HIS A 312 -34.29 14.57 0.64
CA HIS A 312 -34.62 15.81 -0.06
C HIS A 312 -36.14 16.03 -0.18
N HIS A 313 -36.89 14.98 -0.53
CA HIS A 313 -38.36 15.05 -0.59
C HIS A 313 -38.99 15.34 0.77
N LEU A 314 -38.47 14.73 1.84
CA LEU A 314 -38.92 14.99 3.21
C LEU A 314 -38.65 16.44 3.63
N ASP A 315 -37.49 16.99 3.28
CA ASP A 315 -37.15 18.39 3.55
C ASP A 315 -38.07 19.37 2.82
N ASP A 316 -38.42 19.10 1.56
CA ASP A 316 -39.39 19.90 0.81
C ASP A 316 -40.79 19.86 1.43
N MET A 317 -41.22 18.67 1.88
CA MET A 317 -42.48 18.53 2.60
C MET A 317 -42.46 19.31 3.91
N LEU A 318 -41.37 19.24 4.67
CA LEU A 318 -41.20 19.99 5.92
C LEU A 318 -41.27 21.50 5.68
N LYS A 319 -40.55 22.01 4.67
CA LYS A 319 -40.57 23.43 4.26
C LYS A 319 -41.96 23.88 3.82
N SER A 320 -42.72 23.01 3.14
CA SER A 320 -44.10 23.28 2.76
C SER A 320 -45.01 23.39 3.98
N GLN A 321 -44.90 22.46 4.93
CA GLN A 321 -45.67 22.51 6.19
C GLN A 321 -45.30 23.75 7.02
N GLN A 322 -44.01 24.08 7.13
CA GLN A 322 -43.56 25.29 7.83
C GLN A 322 -44.15 26.57 7.21
N ARG A 323 -44.16 26.68 5.87
CA ARG A 323 -44.80 27.81 5.17
C ARG A 323 -46.29 27.88 5.46
N LYS A 324 -46.99 26.74 5.49
CA LYS A 324 -48.41 26.68 5.81
C LYS A 324 -48.70 27.14 7.23
N VAL A 325 -47.91 26.69 8.21
CA VAL A 325 -48.03 27.12 9.61
C VAL A 325 -47.75 28.62 9.75
N ARG A 326 -46.70 29.14 9.10
CA ARG A 326 -46.44 30.59 9.07
C ARG A 326 -47.63 31.38 8.53
N HIS A 327 -48.20 30.93 7.41
CA HIS A 327 -49.40 31.57 6.85
C HIS A 327 -50.60 31.49 7.81
N MET A 328 -50.81 30.36 8.49
CA MET A 328 -51.89 30.24 9.48
C MET A 328 -51.69 31.20 10.67
N ILE A 329 -50.45 31.36 11.15
CA ILE A 329 -50.11 32.33 12.20
C ILE A 329 -50.42 33.75 11.74
N GLU A 330 -50.03 34.11 10.52
CA GLU A 330 -50.30 35.42 9.92
C GLU A 330 -51.82 35.70 9.81
N GLN A 331 -52.59 34.72 9.34
CA GLN A 331 -54.06 34.84 9.28
C GLN A 331 -54.69 35.01 10.67
N LEU A 332 -54.21 34.27 11.68
CA LEU A 332 -54.67 34.41 13.06
C LEU A 332 -54.32 35.77 13.67
N GLN A 333 -53.11 36.28 13.41
CA GLN A 333 -52.69 37.60 13.85
C GLN A 333 -53.55 38.71 13.22
N ASN A 334 -53.80 38.64 11.90
CA ASN A 334 -54.69 39.58 11.21
C ASN A 334 -56.10 39.55 11.78
N SER A 335 -56.66 38.35 12.01
CA SER A 335 -57.97 38.18 12.63
C SER A 335 -58.02 38.75 14.04
N ARG A 336 -56.96 38.57 14.84
CA ARG A 336 -56.86 39.11 16.19
C ARG A 336 -56.89 40.64 16.18
N VAL A 337 -56.09 41.29 15.33
CA VAL A 337 -56.09 42.76 15.20
C VAL A 337 -57.47 43.28 14.81
N MET A 338 -58.16 42.63 13.87
CA MET A 338 -59.53 43.00 13.48
C MET A 338 -60.54 42.85 14.62
N MET A 339 -60.39 41.84 15.49
CA MET A 339 -61.24 41.70 16.68
C MET A 339 -60.95 42.80 17.70
N GLU A 340 -59.68 43.10 17.97
CA GLU A 340 -59.27 44.19 18.87
C GLU A 340 -59.80 45.56 18.40
N GLU A 341 -59.85 45.81 17.07
CA GLU A 341 -60.46 47.02 16.51
C GLU A 341 -61.98 47.07 16.74
N ARG A 342 -62.68 45.94 16.55
CA ARG A 342 -64.12 45.84 16.81
C ARG A 342 -64.45 45.97 18.29
N GLU A 343 -63.63 45.41 19.17
CA GLU A 343 -63.77 45.55 20.62
C GLU A 343 -63.62 47.01 21.05
N ARG A 344 -62.68 47.75 20.45
CA ARG A 344 -62.55 49.21 20.66
C ARG A 344 -63.83 49.95 20.24
N LEU A 345 -64.36 49.65 19.05
CA LEU A 345 -65.59 50.27 18.57
C LEU A 345 -66.79 49.95 19.46
N ILE A 346 -66.88 48.71 19.96
CA ILE A 346 -67.92 48.32 20.92
C ILE A 346 -67.78 49.18 22.19
N GLY A 347 -66.57 49.33 22.74
CA GLY A 347 -66.31 50.21 23.89
C GLY A 347 -66.72 51.66 23.65
N ASP A 348 -66.38 52.24 22.50
CA ASP A 348 -66.77 53.61 22.13
C ASP A 348 -68.30 53.77 22.05
N LEU A 349 -69.00 52.75 21.53
CA LEU A 349 -70.47 52.73 21.46
C LEU A 349 -71.10 52.54 22.84
N GLU A 350 -70.53 51.69 23.69
CA GLU A 350 -70.96 51.50 25.08
C GLU A 350 -70.85 52.80 25.88
N GLU A 351 -69.75 53.54 25.74
CA GLU A 351 -69.59 54.86 26.35
C GLU A 351 -70.65 55.84 25.84
N LYS A 352 -70.91 55.85 24.53
CA LYS A 352 -71.94 56.70 23.93
C LYS A 352 -73.34 56.36 24.45
N VAL A 353 -73.67 55.08 24.58
CA VAL A 353 -74.94 54.61 25.14
C VAL A 353 -75.04 55.03 26.61
N ALA A 354 -74.01 54.81 27.42
CA ALA A 354 -74.00 55.21 28.83
C ALA A 354 -74.21 56.72 29.00
N PHE A 355 -73.58 57.54 28.16
CA PHE A 355 -73.79 59.00 28.12
C PHE A 355 -75.25 59.35 27.79
N LEU A 356 -75.79 58.79 26.71
CA LEU A 356 -77.19 59.04 26.30
C LEU A 356 -78.20 58.51 27.33
N GLU A 357 -77.91 57.41 28.01
CA GLU A 357 -78.72 56.87 29.09
C GLU A 357 -78.72 57.78 30.31
N ALA A 358 -77.57 58.38 30.66
CA ALA A 358 -77.47 59.37 31.73
C ALA A 358 -78.27 60.63 31.39
N GLU A 359 -78.12 61.17 30.18
CA GLU A 359 -78.90 62.32 29.70
C GLU A 359 -80.41 62.01 29.67
N ASN A 360 -80.81 60.83 29.18
CA ASN A 360 -82.22 60.41 29.20
C ASN A 360 -82.76 60.20 30.62
N ARG A 361 -81.92 59.79 31.59
CA ARG A 361 -82.33 59.73 33.00
C ARG A 361 -82.53 61.14 33.55
N GLU A 362 -81.57 62.04 33.33
CA GLU A 362 -81.70 63.44 33.75
C GLU A 362 -82.96 64.11 33.19
N MET A 363 -83.23 63.95 31.89
CA MET A 363 -84.45 64.47 31.27
C MET A 363 -85.73 63.89 31.88
N ARG A 364 -85.73 62.59 32.21
CA ARG A 364 -86.87 61.93 32.87
C ARG A 364 -87.06 62.46 34.29
N ASP A 365 -85.98 62.62 35.05
CA ASP A 365 -86.01 63.18 36.39
C ASP A 365 -86.52 64.64 36.37
N GLN A 366 -86.11 65.44 35.37
CA GLN A 366 -86.64 66.80 35.15
C GLN A 366 -88.14 66.79 34.81
N MET A 367 -88.57 65.87 33.95
CA MET A 367 -89.97 65.72 33.58
C MET A 367 -90.82 65.28 34.78
N GLU A 368 -90.34 64.33 35.57
CA GLU A 368 -91.00 63.89 36.82
C GLU A 368 -91.03 65.01 37.86
N PHE A 369 -90.01 65.86 37.95
CA PHE A 369 -90.03 67.05 38.79
C PHE A 369 -91.11 68.05 38.35
N CYS A 370 -91.22 68.34 37.04
CA CYS A 370 -92.24 69.24 36.50
C CYS A 370 -93.66 68.65 36.62
N LEU A 371 -93.83 67.36 36.31
CA LEU A 371 -95.09 66.63 36.45
C LEU A 371 -95.44 66.37 37.92
N GLY A 372 -94.46 66.32 38.82
CA GLY A 372 -94.63 66.27 40.27
C GLY A 372 -95.20 67.58 40.81
N ASP A 373 -94.83 68.71 40.22
CA ASP A 373 -95.49 70.00 40.43
C ASP A 373 -96.92 70.03 39.83
N GLU A 374 -97.16 69.30 38.74
CA GLU A 374 -98.50 69.11 38.16
C GLU A 374 -99.31 67.95 38.78
N ALA A 375 -98.75 67.17 39.71
CA ALA A 375 -99.43 66.07 40.41
C ALA A 375 -100.34 66.57 41.56
N GLN A 376 -100.70 67.85 41.54
CA GLN A 376 -102.00 68.33 42.03
C GLN A 376 -103.03 68.53 40.91
N SER A 377 -102.93 67.85 39.76
CA SER A 377 -104.01 67.78 38.77
C SER A 377 -103.80 66.64 37.76
N SER A 378 -104.49 65.53 38.03
CA SER A 378 -105.07 64.61 37.03
C SER A 378 -104.14 63.64 36.27
N HIS A 379 -104.14 62.40 36.78
CA HIS A 379 -104.34 61.13 36.06
C HIS A 379 -103.63 60.89 34.71
N GLN A 380 -102.65 59.98 34.77
CA GLN A 380 -102.50 58.77 33.95
C GLN A 380 -102.70 58.86 32.43
N SER A 381 -101.66 58.47 31.68
CA SER A 381 -101.76 57.38 30.67
C SER A 381 -100.38 56.92 30.19
N GLU A 382 -100.00 55.71 30.57
CA GLU A 382 -98.85 54.97 30.01
C GLU A 382 -99.06 54.72 28.50
N ALA A 383 -98.22 55.33 27.66
CA ALA A 383 -98.13 54.94 26.25
C ALA A 383 -97.05 53.86 26.08
N LYS A 384 -97.49 52.61 26.01
CA LYS A 384 -96.65 51.43 25.76
C LYS A 384 -96.13 51.45 24.31
N ILE A 385 -94.86 51.82 24.13
CA ILE A 385 -94.18 51.78 22.83
C ILE A 385 -93.91 50.32 22.45
N VAL A 386 -94.58 49.85 21.40
CA VAL A 386 -94.36 48.53 20.78
C VAL A 386 -93.32 48.67 19.68
N TYR A 387 -92.08 48.28 19.95
CA TYR A 387 -91.08 48.11 18.90
C TYR A 387 -91.36 46.81 18.15
N SER A 388 -91.65 46.93 16.86
CA SER A 388 -91.76 45.78 15.96
C SER A 388 -90.37 45.37 15.45
N LYS A 389 -90.09 44.06 15.60
CA LYS A 389 -89.19 43.16 14.87
C LYS A 389 -87.88 43.71 14.26
N PRO A 390 -86.70 43.15 14.64
CA PRO A 390 -85.47 43.33 13.88
C PRO A 390 -85.60 42.71 12.48
N LEU A 391 -85.34 43.50 11.44
CA LEU A 391 -85.14 43.00 10.09
C LEU A 391 -83.75 42.37 10.00
N THR A 392 -83.68 41.04 9.88
CA THR A 392 -82.47 40.34 9.46
C THR A 392 -82.23 40.62 7.96
N PRO A 393 -81.08 41.16 7.55
CA PRO A 393 -80.75 41.25 6.13
C PRO A 393 -80.43 39.85 5.60
N THR A 394 -81.20 39.45 4.59
CA THR A 394 -80.91 38.31 3.72
C THR A 394 -79.84 38.73 2.72
N SER A 395 -78.74 37.98 2.61
CA SER A 395 -78.02 37.86 1.34
C SER A 395 -77.26 36.52 1.23
N PRO A 396 -77.39 35.80 0.10
CA PRO A 396 -76.72 34.53 -0.18
C PRO A 396 -75.37 34.77 -0.86
N GLY A 397 -74.31 34.10 -0.42
CA GLY A 397 -73.00 34.33 -1.04
C GLY A 397 -71.88 33.41 -0.58
N ASN A 398 -72.06 32.09 -0.69
CA ASN A 398 -70.96 31.14 -0.51
C ASN A 398 -70.83 30.21 -1.73
N LYS A 399 -70.08 30.75 -2.70
CA LYS A 399 -68.99 30.16 -3.49
C LYS A 399 -68.90 28.63 -3.51
N SER A 400 -68.99 28.11 -4.73
CA SER A 400 -68.75 26.73 -5.20
C SER A 400 -67.71 25.94 -4.41
N LEU A 401 -68.09 24.75 -3.94
CA LEU A 401 -67.16 23.67 -3.58
C LEU A 401 -66.40 23.18 -4.84
N PRO A 402 -65.15 22.72 -4.72
CA PRO A 402 -64.41 22.23 -5.89
C PRO A 402 -64.88 20.82 -6.26
N PHE A 403 -65.15 20.61 -7.56
CA PHE A 403 -65.38 19.29 -8.12
C PHE A 403 -64.08 18.48 -8.12
N ILE A 404 -64.09 17.34 -7.44
CA ILE A 404 -63.08 16.30 -7.58
C ILE A 404 -63.23 15.72 -9.00
N LYS A 405 -62.23 15.92 -9.86
CA LYS A 405 -62.09 15.16 -11.10
C LYS A 405 -61.39 13.84 -10.78
N VAL A 406 -62.17 12.77 -10.74
CA VAL A 406 -61.65 11.40 -10.82
C VAL A 406 -61.19 11.19 -12.26
N ILE A 407 -59.90 10.90 -12.46
CA ILE A 407 -59.37 10.45 -13.75
C ILE A 407 -59.21 8.94 -13.62
N GLU A 408 -60.08 8.19 -14.30
CA GLU A 408 -59.91 6.76 -14.49
C GLU A 408 -58.71 6.54 -15.43
N ILE A 409 -57.66 5.89 -14.92
CA ILE A 409 -56.60 5.36 -15.77
C ILE A 409 -57.10 4.01 -16.28
N LYS A 410 -57.30 3.90 -17.60
CA LYS A 410 -57.51 2.62 -18.28
C LYS A 410 -56.26 1.77 -18.10
N THR A 411 -56.42 0.61 -17.45
CA THR A 411 -55.49 -0.52 -17.51
C THR A 411 -55.51 -1.17 -18.88
#